data_AF-A0A2P2JTQ1-F1
#
_entry.id   AF-A0A2P2JTQ1-F1
#
_cell.length_a   1.000
_cell.length_b   1.000
_cell.length_c   1.000
_cell.angle_alpha   90.00
_cell.angle_beta   90.00
_cell.angle_gamma   90.00
#
_symmetry.space_group_name_H-M   'P 1'
#
loop_
_entity.id
_entity.type
_entity.pdbx_description
1 polymer ?
#
loop_
_entity_poly.entity_id
_entity_poly.type
_entity_poly.pdbx_seq_one_letter_code
_entity_poly.pdbx_strand_id
1 'polypeptide(L)'
;MFDCPACYGRGLIAHKDGSDTICKNCNGKGKIPCATCGSHGLIKCQKCYGSGSLLARNIAVVRWRTLSARKVSATSGAASVPDEVFHRAKGVQLCNTQAYQCSPAFFADSFFLNQFSSEVIAERPLVPPTARVICERHTISVVPVTRVTMGHRSRSFSFYIIGFSREVYLKDYYPSRFCWGLCPCLEWLKL
;
A
#
# COMPACT_ATOMS: atom_id res chain seq x y z
N MET A 1 -11.69 17.58 28.43
CA MET A 1 -12.83 18.49 28.14
C MET A 1 -12.26 19.89 28.10
N PHE A 2 -12.64 20.73 27.14
CA PHE A 2 -12.14 22.10 27.08
C PHE A 2 -13.30 23.09 27.06
N ASP A 3 -13.07 24.28 27.58
CA ASP A 3 -14.10 25.32 27.66
C ASP A 3 -14.64 25.63 26.27
N CYS A 4 -15.97 25.71 26.17
CA CYS A 4 -16.60 26.04 24.91
C CYS A 4 -16.18 27.47 24.52
N PRO A 5 -15.49 27.66 23.38
CA PRO A 5 -14.95 28.97 23.01
C PRO A 5 -16.05 29.97 22.62
N ALA A 6 -17.27 29.50 22.36
CA ALA A 6 -18.41 30.36 22.03
C ALA A 6 -19.06 31.00 23.25
N CYS A 7 -18.90 30.40 24.44
CA CYS A 7 -19.47 30.92 25.68
C CYS A 7 -18.43 31.12 26.80
N TYR A 8 -17.16 30.82 26.52
CA TYR A 8 -16.05 30.90 27.47
C TYR A 8 -16.36 30.14 28.77
N GLY A 9 -16.78 28.87 28.65
CA GLY A 9 -17.10 28.05 29.83
C GLY A 9 -18.52 28.24 30.40
N ARG A 10 -19.26 29.28 30.02
CA ARG A 10 -20.53 29.65 30.70
C ARG A 10 -21.75 28.80 30.38
N GLY A 11 -21.80 28.17 29.22
CA GLY A 11 -22.98 27.40 28.77
C GLY A 11 -24.14 28.26 28.24
N LEU A 12 -24.02 29.59 28.22
CA LEU A 12 -25.04 30.53 27.74
C LEU A 12 -24.55 31.28 26.50
N ILE A 13 -25.46 31.90 25.74
CA ILE A 13 -25.06 32.80 24.66
C ILE A 13 -24.42 34.04 25.29
N ALA A 14 -23.10 34.14 25.13
CA ALA A 14 -22.29 35.23 25.64
C ALA A 14 -22.15 36.34 24.59
N HIS A 15 -22.38 37.58 25.02
CA HIS A 15 -22.06 38.79 24.27
C HIS A 15 -20.61 39.24 24.54
N LYS A 16 -20.06 40.12 23.69
CA LYS A 16 -18.67 40.61 23.80
C LYS A 16 -18.40 41.43 25.06
N ASP A 17 -19.45 42.04 25.61
CA ASP A 17 -19.45 42.81 26.86
C ASP A 17 -19.53 41.93 28.11
N GLY A 18 -19.62 40.60 27.94
CA GLY A 18 -19.74 39.66 29.05
C GLY A 18 -21.18 39.45 29.53
N SER A 19 -22.20 40.04 28.90
CA SER A 19 -23.60 39.77 29.23
C SER A 19 -24.11 38.47 28.57
N ASP A 20 -25.16 37.87 29.14
CA ASP A 20 -25.82 36.69 28.58
C ASP A 20 -27.13 37.07 27.87
N THR A 21 -27.47 36.35 26.80
CA THR A 21 -28.71 36.62 26.06
C THR A 21 -29.95 36.22 26.86
N ILE A 22 -30.76 37.23 27.18
CA ILE A 22 -32.05 37.07 27.83
C ILE A 22 -33.06 36.46 26.84
N CYS A 23 -33.85 35.49 27.32
CA CYS A 23 -34.94 34.93 26.54
C CYS A 23 -36.06 35.97 26.36
N LYS A 24 -36.24 36.44 25.12
CA LYS A 24 -37.30 37.38 24.75
C LYS A 24 -38.71 36.81 24.95
N ASN A 25 -38.87 35.50 24.83
CA ASN A 25 -40.19 34.86 24.91
C ASN A 25 -40.79 34.87 26.33
N CYS A 26 -39.93 34.83 27.36
CA CYS A 26 -40.35 34.93 28.76
C CYS A 26 -39.81 36.19 29.46
N ASN A 27 -39.22 37.13 28.72
CA ASN A 27 -38.55 38.32 29.25
C ASN A 27 -37.60 38.00 30.43
N GLY A 28 -36.79 36.96 30.29
CA GLY A 28 -35.86 36.54 31.35
C GLY A 28 -36.47 35.84 32.56
N LYS A 29 -37.80 35.73 32.64
CA LYS A 29 -38.49 35.24 33.86
C LYS A 29 -38.44 33.72 34.07
N GLY A 30 -38.05 32.93 33.07
CA GLY A 30 -37.92 31.47 33.20
C GLY A 30 -39.22 30.73 33.60
N LYS A 31 -40.40 31.24 33.23
CA LYS A 31 -41.68 30.65 33.65
C LYS A 31 -42.07 29.39 32.85
N ILE A 32 -42.91 28.55 33.46
CA ILE A 32 -43.37 27.23 32.99
C ILE A 32 -44.33 27.36 31.77
N PRO A 33 -44.19 26.55 30.70
CA PRO A 33 -42.97 26.00 30.11
C PRO A 33 -42.53 26.90 28.95
N CYS A 34 -41.55 27.77 29.17
CA CYS A 34 -40.91 28.49 28.08
C CYS A 34 -40.00 27.52 27.32
N ALA A 35 -40.50 26.94 26.23
CA ALA A 35 -39.77 25.99 25.38
C ALA A 35 -38.46 26.60 24.83
N THR A 36 -38.43 27.91 24.58
CA THR A 36 -37.28 28.62 24.01
C THR A 36 -36.05 28.60 24.91
N CYS A 37 -36.23 28.66 26.23
CA CYS A 37 -35.12 28.67 27.20
C CYS A 37 -35.13 27.47 28.15
N GLY A 38 -36.07 26.53 27.99
CA GLY A 38 -36.29 25.44 28.94
C GLY A 38 -36.58 25.94 30.35
N SER A 39 -37.34 27.04 30.48
CA SER A 39 -37.65 27.70 31.75
C SER A 39 -36.45 28.29 32.51
N HIS A 40 -35.29 28.48 31.88
CA HIS A 40 -34.11 29.09 32.53
C HIS A 40 -34.07 30.63 32.43
N GLY A 41 -34.88 31.26 31.59
CA GLY A 41 -34.86 32.71 31.36
C GLY A 41 -33.71 33.20 30.48
N LEU A 42 -32.64 32.41 30.34
CA LEU A 42 -31.47 32.70 29.51
C LEU A 42 -31.34 31.68 28.37
N ILE A 43 -30.78 32.11 27.25
CA ILE A 43 -30.60 31.24 26.10
C ILE A 43 -29.31 30.43 26.24
N LYS A 44 -29.43 29.11 26.18
CA LYS A 44 -28.30 28.18 26.21
C LYS A 44 -27.40 28.37 24.98
N CYS A 45 -26.09 28.24 25.19
CA CYS A 45 -25.13 28.18 24.11
C CYS A 45 -25.44 26.97 23.23
N GLN A 46 -25.71 27.20 21.95
CA GLN A 46 -26.04 26.13 21.00
C GLN A 46 -24.86 25.20 20.74
N LYS A 47 -23.62 25.68 20.89
CA LYS A 47 -22.41 24.90 20.61
C LYS A 47 -22.14 23.82 21.64
N CYS A 48 -22.38 24.10 22.92
CA CYS A 48 -22.19 23.16 24.02
C CYS A 48 -23.51 22.71 24.68
N TYR A 49 -24.66 23.12 24.14
CA TYR A 49 -25.99 22.78 24.65
C TYR A 49 -26.19 23.07 26.15
N GLY A 50 -25.52 24.09 26.67
CA GLY A 50 -25.60 24.45 28.10
C GLY A 50 -24.52 23.86 29.00
N SER A 51 -23.67 22.95 28.52
CA SER A 51 -22.64 22.29 29.37
C SER A 51 -21.44 23.18 29.69
N GLY A 52 -21.28 24.31 29.00
CA GLY A 52 -20.10 25.17 29.12
C GLY A 52 -18.82 24.60 28.49
N SER A 53 -18.83 23.33 28.10
CA SER A 53 -17.61 22.59 27.78
C SER A 53 -17.83 21.62 26.63
N LEU A 54 -16.79 21.41 25.82
CA LEU A 54 -16.84 20.54 24.65
C LEU A 54 -15.95 19.31 24.86
N LEU A 55 -16.42 18.19 24.33
CA LEU A 55 -15.63 16.97 24.21
C LEU A 55 -14.86 17.03 22.89
N ALA A 56 -13.54 17.08 22.97
CA ALA A 56 -12.67 16.76 21.85
C ALA A 56 -12.21 15.31 21.97
N ARG A 57 -11.97 14.69 20.82
CA ARG A 57 -11.18 13.47 20.70
C ARG A 57 -10.09 13.70 19.68
N ASN A 58 -8.90 13.18 19.96
CA ASN A 58 -7.83 13.13 18.98
C ASN A 58 -7.96 11.80 18.22
N ILE A 59 -7.98 11.89 16.89
CA ILE A 59 -8.04 10.72 16.01
C ILE A 59 -6.71 10.63 15.27
N ALA A 60 -5.96 9.57 15.50
CA ALA A 60 -4.80 9.21 14.69
C ALA A 60 -5.24 8.21 13.62
N VAL A 61 -5.04 8.56 12.34
CA VAL A 61 -5.32 7.65 11.22
C VAL A 61 -4.02 6.95 10.84
N VAL A 62 -3.87 5.69 11.26
CA VAL A 62 -2.70 4.87 10.92
C VAL A 62 -2.95 4.14 9.61
N ARG A 63 -1.99 4.19 8.69
CA ARG A 63 -2.02 3.46 7.41
C ARG A 63 -0.79 2.57 7.31
N TRP A 64 -1.02 1.34 6.88
CA TRP A 64 0.04 0.37 6.59
C TRP A 64 0.36 0.44 5.10
N ARG A 65 1.64 0.55 4.77
CA ARG A 65 2.12 0.57 3.39
C ARG A 65 3.38 -0.28 3.30
N THR A 66 3.48 -1.07 2.23
CA THR A 66 4.69 -1.82 1.90
C THR A 66 5.44 -1.04 0.83
N LEU A 67 6.67 -0.65 1.14
CA LEU A 67 7.61 -0.13 0.16
C LEU A 67 8.47 -1.30 -0.31
N SER A 68 8.69 -1.42 -1.62
CA SER A 68 9.48 -2.52 -2.18
C SER A 68 10.41 -2.02 -3.26
N ALA A 69 11.68 -2.42 -3.17
CA ALA A 69 12.61 -2.42 -4.29
C ALA A 69 12.73 -3.86 -4.82
N ARG A 70 12.83 -4.01 -6.14
CA ARG A 70 13.02 -5.31 -6.79
C ARG A 70 14.04 -5.13 -7.90
N LYS A 71 14.91 -6.11 -8.05
CA LYS A 71 15.92 -6.16 -9.11
C LYS A 71 15.90 -7.55 -9.71
N VAL A 72 16.14 -7.63 -11.01
CA VAL A 72 16.31 -8.88 -11.74
C VAL A 72 17.73 -8.91 -12.29
N SER A 73 18.39 -10.05 -12.14
CA SER A 73 19.62 -10.31 -12.86
C SER A 73 19.45 -11.58 -13.68
N ALA A 74 19.29 -11.39 -14.98
CA ALA A 74 19.10 -12.46 -15.95
C ALA A 74 20.43 -12.81 -16.61
N THR A 75 20.70 -14.11 -16.80
CA THR A 75 21.83 -14.56 -17.62
C THR A 75 21.60 -14.20 -19.09
N SER A 76 22.66 -14.13 -19.90
CA SER A 76 22.57 -13.74 -21.32
C SER A 76 21.54 -14.54 -22.12
N GLY A 77 21.32 -15.82 -21.76
CA GLY A 77 20.31 -16.67 -22.38
C GLY A 77 18.87 -16.19 -22.16
N ALA A 78 18.61 -15.49 -21.06
CA ALA A 78 17.29 -15.00 -20.65
C ALA A 78 17.14 -13.46 -20.74
N ALA A 79 18.15 -12.74 -21.23
CA ALA A 79 18.15 -11.27 -21.31
C ALA A 79 17.04 -10.66 -22.20
N SER A 80 16.39 -11.47 -23.04
CA SER A 80 15.23 -11.03 -23.83
C SER A 80 13.88 -11.14 -23.09
N VAL A 81 13.87 -11.72 -21.89
CA VAL A 81 12.68 -11.82 -21.04
C VAL A 81 12.58 -10.56 -20.17
N PRO A 82 11.44 -9.85 -20.18
CA PRO A 82 11.25 -8.66 -19.36
C PRO A 82 11.20 -8.96 -17.85
N ASP A 83 11.66 -8.01 -17.04
CA ASP A 83 11.68 -8.08 -15.57
C ASP A 83 10.31 -8.33 -14.97
N GLU A 84 9.23 -7.79 -15.57
CA GLU A 84 7.87 -7.99 -15.09
C GLU A 84 7.44 -9.45 -15.14
N VAL A 85 7.98 -10.23 -16.08
CA VAL A 85 7.74 -11.68 -16.17
C VAL A 85 8.41 -12.39 -15.00
N PHE A 86 9.66 -12.03 -14.69
CA PHE A 86 10.39 -12.56 -13.54
C PHE A 86 9.75 -12.17 -12.20
N HIS A 87 9.17 -10.99 -12.09
CA HIS A 87 8.47 -10.54 -10.87
C HIS A 87 7.21 -11.35 -10.55
N ARG A 88 6.62 -12.03 -11.53
CA ARG A 88 5.43 -12.89 -11.36
C ARG A 88 5.79 -14.38 -11.31
N ALA A 89 6.88 -14.77 -11.95
CA ALA A 89 7.31 -16.15 -12.04
C ALA A 89 7.67 -16.76 -10.69
N LYS A 90 7.35 -18.06 -10.52
CA LYS A 90 7.74 -18.83 -9.34
C LYS A 90 9.13 -19.46 -9.55
N GLY A 91 9.99 -19.34 -8.55
CA GLY A 91 11.34 -19.92 -8.54
C GLY A 91 11.68 -20.60 -7.21
N VAL A 92 12.94 -20.98 -7.04
CA VAL A 92 13.47 -21.45 -5.76
C VAL A 92 13.85 -20.24 -4.92
N GLN A 93 13.35 -20.16 -3.70
CA GLN A 93 13.76 -19.13 -2.75
C GLN A 93 15.08 -19.56 -2.10
N LEU A 94 16.14 -18.76 -2.27
CA LEU A 94 17.45 -19.00 -1.67
C LEU A 94 17.59 -18.30 -0.31
N CYS A 95 16.94 -17.16 -0.14
CA CYS A 95 16.94 -16.39 1.11
C CYS A 95 15.56 -15.78 1.35
N ASN A 96 15.13 -15.78 2.62
CA ASN A 96 13.93 -15.13 3.11
C ASN A 96 14.15 -14.70 4.56
N THR A 97 14.84 -13.59 4.72
CA THR A 97 15.15 -13.05 6.05
C THR A 97 14.18 -11.94 6.37
N GLN A 98 13.64 -11.99 7.59
CA GLN A 98 12.73 -10.97 8.10
C GLN A 98 13.32 -10.38 9.38
N ALA A 99 13.44 -9.05 9.43
CA ALA A 99 14.02 -8.33 10.56
C ALA A 99 13.39 -6.94 10.67
N TYR A 100 13.74 -6.17 11.72
CA TYR A 100 13.40 -4.74 11.76
C TYR A 100 14.08 -3.98 10.60
N GLN A 101 15.36 -4.30 10.38
CA GLN A 101 16.16 -3.86 9.26
C GLN A 101 17.01 -5.05 8.81
N CYS A 102 16.94 -5.42 7.54
CA CYS A 102 17.70 -6.55 7.01
C CYS A 102 19.17 -6.16 6.79
N SER A 103 20.06 -7.14 6.74
CA SER A 103 21.39 -6.98 6.17
C SER A 103 21.48 -7.73 4.84
N PRO A 104 22.47 -7.43 3.98
CA PRO A 104 22.74 -8.27 2.82
C PRO A 104 22.91 -9.74 3.24
N ALA A 105 22.33 -10.64 2.45
CA ALA A 105 22.47 -12.07 2.62
C ALA A 105 23.89 -12.52 2.25
N PHE A 106 24.36 -13.56 2.95
CA PHE A 106 25.65 -14.19 2.71
C PHE A 106 25.47 -15.59 2.12
N PHE A 107 26.15 -15.82 1.00
CA PHE A 107 26.24 -17.07 0.26
C PHE A 107 27.73 -17.41 0.14
N ALA A 108 28.16 -18.47 0.84
CA ALA A 108 29.57 -18.85 0.91
C ALA A 108 30.18 -19.09 -0.48
N ASP A 109 29.41 -19.70 -1.38
CA ASP A 109 29.89 -20.15 -2.69
C ASP A 109 29.51 -19.20 -3.84
N SER A 110 29.04 -17.98 -3.54
CA SER A 110 28.59 -17.07 -4.59
C SER A 110 28.84 -15.59 -4.27
N PHE A 111 29.96 -15.09 -4.79
CA PHE A 111 30.26 -13.64 -4.81
C PHE A 111 29.14 -12.85 -5.50
N PHE A 112 28.64 -13.35 -6.63
CA PHE A 112 27.58 -12.72 -7.38
C PHE A 112 26.30 -12.52 -6.55
N LEU A 113 25.85 -13.54 -5.82
CA LEU A 113 24.66 -13.41 -4.97
C LEU A 113 24.90 -12.46 -3.78
N ASN A 114 26.11 -12.42 -3.23
CA ASN A 114 26.46 -11.49 -2.15
C ASN A 114 26.44 -10.03 -2.64
N GLN A 115 27.02 -9.77 -3.81
CA GLN A 115 27.01 -8.46 -4.44
C GLN A 115 25.58 -8.04 -4.80
N PHE A 116 24.84 -8.92 -5.49
CA PHE A 116 23.44 -8.67 -5.86
C PHE A 116 22.57 -8.38 -4.64
N SER A 117 22.75 -9.15 -3.56
CA SER A 117 22.08 -8.87 -2.30
C SER A 117 22.41 -7.48 -1.76
N SER A 118 23.67 -7.07 -1.82
CA SER A 118 24.12 -5.78 -1.29
C SER A 118 23.55 -4.61 -2.10
N GLU A 119 23.49 -4.75 -3.42
CA GLU A 119 22.90 -3.74 -4.32
C GLU A 119 21.40 -3.54 -4.06
N VAL A 120 20.62 -4.62 -3.96
CA VAL A 120 19.18 -4.53 -3.67
C VAL A 120 18.91 -3.88 -2.32
N ILE A 121 19.76 -4.18 -1.33
CA ILE A 121 19.71 -3.57 -0.01
C ILE A 121 20.11 -2.08 -0.03
N ALA A 122 20.99 -1.66 -0.93
CA ALA A 122 21.35 -0.26 -1.11
C ALA A 122 20.25 0.55 -1.82
N GLU A 123 19.47 -0.10 -2.69
CA GLU A 123 18.33 0.49 -3.42
C GLU A 123 17.04 0.60 -2.57
N ARG A 124 17.16 0.56 -1.25
CA ARG A 124 16.02 0.67 -0.32
C ARG A 124 15.19 1.93 -0.56
N PRO A 125 13.84 1.80 -0.60
CA PRO A 125 12.97 2.97 -0.68
C PRO A 125 13.11 3.88 0.54
N LEU A 126 13.07 5.18 0.31
CA LEU A 126 13.07 6.17 1.37
C LEU A 126 11.78 6.09 2.19
N VAL A 127 11.92 6.07 3.51
CA VAL A 127 10.79 6.07 4.44
C VAL A 127 10.40 7.52 4.74
N PRO A 128 9.13 7.92 4.54
CA PRO A 128 8.68 9.28 4.87
C PRO A 128 8.91 9.61 6.35
N PRO A 129 9.25 10.87 6.71
CA PRO A 129 9.46 11.26 8.10
C PRO A 129 8.25 11.05 9.03
N THR A 130 7.05 10.96 8.46
CA THR A 130 5.79 10.72 9.18
C THR A 130 5.49 9.23 9.38
N ALA A 131 6.37 8.34 8.92
CA ALA A 131 6.22 6.89 9.01
C ALA A 131 7.38 6.26 9.78
N ARG A 132 7.16 5.02 10.23
CA ARG A 132 8.20 4.19 10.85
C ARG A 132 8.27 2.83 10.16
N VAL A 133 9.46 2.27 10.07
CA VAL A 133 9.64 0.87 9.64
C VAL A 133 9.15 -0.03 10.77
N ILE A 134 8.40 -1.05 10.41
CA ILE A 134 7.87 -2.03 11.37
C ILE A 134 8.55 -3.36 11.14
N CYS A 135 8.81 -3.68 9.88
CA CYS A 135 9.53 -4.86 9.47
C CYS A 135 10.03 -4.69 8.05
N GLU A 136 11.22 -5.22 7.78
CA GLU A 136 11.79 -5.42 6.46
C GLU A 136 11.86 -6.92 6.16
N ARG A 137 11.62 -7.28 4.90
CA ARG A 137 11.82 -8.63 4.40
C ARG A 137 12.75 -8.56 3.19
N HIS A 138 13.86 -9.28 3.27
CA HIS A 138 14.79 -9.46 2.17
C HIS A 138 14.62 -10.85 1.58
N THR A 139 14.40 -10.92 0.27
CA THR A 139 14.13 -12.18 -0.43
C THR A 139 14.99 -12.28 -1.68
N ILE A 140 15.66 -13.41 -1.84
CA ILE A 140 16.40 -13.74 -3.05
C ILE A 140 15.85 -15.06 -3.58
N SER A 141 15.48 -15.06 -4.86
CA SER A 141 14.94 -16.23 -5.54
C SER A 141 15.61 -16.44 -6.90
N VAL A 142 15.81 -17.70 -7.27
CA VAL A 142 16.27 -18.09 -8.60
C VAL A 142 15.10 -18.62 -9.39
N VAL A 143 14.81 -17.99 -10.52
CA VAL A 143 13.77 -18.41 -11.45
C VAL A 143 14.44 -19.16 -12.61
N PRO A 144 14.18 -20.47 -12.79
CA PRO A 144 14.72 -21.20 -13.94
C PRO A 144 14.13 -20.67 -15.24
N VAL A 145 14.94 -20.60 -16.29
CA VAL A 145 14.50 -20.22 -17.63
C VAL A 145 15.02 -21.24 -18.63
N THR A 146 14.12 -21.79 -19.43
CA THR A 146 14.45 -22.68 -20.54
C THR A 146 14.12 -21.99 -21.84
N ARG A 147 15.13 -21.73 -22.67
CA ARG A 147 14.93 -21.25 -24.04
C ARG A 147 14.73 -22.46 -24.96
N VAL A 148 13.59 -22.53 -25.62
CA VAL A 148 13.29 -23.55 -26.62
C VAL A 148 13.45 -22.92 -27.99
N THR A 149 14.33 -23.49 -28.81
CA THR A 149 14.51 -23.08 -30.21
C THR A 149 14.00 -24.18 -31.12
N MET A 150 13.00 -23.86 -31.92
CA MET A 150 12.42 -24.74 -32.92
C MET A 150 12.96 -24.37 -34.30
N GLY A 151 13.42 -25.37 -35.05
CA GLY A 151 13.78 -25.21 -36.46
C GLY A 151 12.77 -25.92 -37.35
N HIS A 152 12.27 -25.24 -38.38
CA HIS A 152 11.48 -25.87 -39.44
C HIS A 152 11.85 -25.26 -40.80
N ARG A 153 12.39 -26.10 -41.69
CA ARG A 153 13.00 -25.67 -42.97
C ARG A 153 14.09 -24.62 -42.71
N SER A 154 14.10 -23.50 -43.45
CA SER A 154 15.03 -22.37 -43.28
C SER A 154 14.60 -21.34 -42.23
N ARG A 155 13.60 -21.65 -41.39
CA ARG A 155 13.10 -20.73 -40.35
C ARG A 155 13.37 -21.31 -38.96
N SER A 156 13.79 -20.44 -38.04
CA SER A 156 13.90 -20.75 -36.62
C SER A 156 13.00 -19.84 -35.80
N PHE A 157 12.52 -20.35 -34.68
CA PHE A 157 11.68 -19.64 -33.73
C PHE A 157 12.11 -19.99 -32.32
N SER A 158 12.13 -19.01 -31.41
CA SER A 158 12.47 -19.23 -30.01
C SER A 158 11.38 -18.73 -29.08
N PHE A 159 11.12 -19.49 -28.02
CA PHE A 159 10.30 -19.06 -26.89
C PHE A 159 10.96 -19.46 -25.57
N TYR A 160 10.42 -18.94 -24.47
CA TYR A 160 10.97 -19.13 -23.14
C TYR A 160 9.93 -19.79 -22.24
N ILE A 161 10.35 -20.80 -21.48
CA ILE A 161 9.58 -21.37 -20.38
C ILE A 161 10.22 -20.84 -19.10
N ILE A 162 9.41 -20.17 -18.27
CA ILE A 162 9.89 -19.38 -17.14
C ILE A 162 9.28 -19.90 -15.84
N GLY A 163 10.15 -20.13 -14.87
CA GLY A 163 9.79 -20.55 -13.53
C GLY A 163 9.20 -21.95 -13.46
N PHE A 164 8.82 -22.34 -12.25
CA PHE A 164 8.18 -23.64 -12.01
C PHE A 164 6.70 -23.68 -12.38
N SER A 165 6.07 -22.51 -12.56
CA SER A 165 4.72 -22.40 -13.12
C SER A 165 4.68 -22.70 -14.63
N ARG A 166 5.85 -22.92 -15.27
CA ARG A 166 5.99 -23.19 -16.72
C ARG A 166 5.33 -22.11 -17.58
N GLU A 167 5.44 -20.85 -17.17
CA GLU A 167 4.89 -19.73 -17.92
C GLU A 167 5.64 -19.58 -19.25
N VAL A 168 4.89 -19.43 -20.34
CA VAL A 168 5.46 -19.33 -21.68
C VAL A 168 5.55 -17.86 -22.08
N TYR A 169 6.77 -17.39 -22.33
CA TYR A 169 7.02 -16.07 -22.88
C TYR A 169 7.48 -16.17 -24.34
N LEU A 170 6.75 -15.45 -25.19
CA LEU A 170 6.98 -15.35 -26.63
C LEU A 170 7.48 -13.94 -26.90
N LYS A 171 8.74 -13.81 -27.32
CA LYS A 171 9.30 -12.50 -27.70
C LYS A 171 8.67 -12.00 -28.99
N ASP A 172 8.54 -12.91 -29.96
CA ASP A 172 8.02 -12.65 -31.30
C ASP A 172 6.72 -13.42 -31.54
N TYR A 173 5.93 -12.96 -32.51
CA TYR A 173 4.68 -13.64 -32.90
C TYR A 173 4.95 -15.06 -33.41
N TYR A 174 4.07 -16.00 -33.06
CA TYR A 174 4.21 -17.38 -33.49
C TYR A 174 4.25 -17.48 -35.03
N PRO A 175 5.23 -18.18 -35.64
CA PRO A 175 5.48 -18.11 -37.09
C PRO A 175 4.32 -18.62 -37.94
N SER A 176 3.50 -19.54 -37.42
CA SER A 176 2.32 -20.06 -38.13
C SER A 176 1.08 -19.29 -37.69
N ARG A 177 0.64 -18.35 -38.53
CA ARG A 177 -0.57 -17.53 -38.30
C ARG A 177 -1.89 -18.26 -38.62
N PHE A 178 -1.82 -19.50 -39.12
CA PHE A 178 -2.95 -20.23 -39.69
C PHE A 178 -3.04 -21.66 -39.13
N CYS A 179 -3.09 -21.77 -37.80
CA CYS A 179 -3.41 -23.01 -37.12
C CYS A 179 -4.66 -22.74 -36.30
N TRP A 180 -5.84 -23.09 -36.84
CA TRP A 180 -7.16 -22.85 -36.23
C TRP A 180 -7.37 -23.71 -34.97
N GLY A 181 -6.44 -23.70 -34.01
CA GLY A 181 -6.44 -24.55 -32.83
C GLY A 181 -6.18 -26.04 -33.10
N LEU A 182 -5.97 -26.45 -34.36
CA LEU A 182 -5.91 -27.86 -34.77
C LEU A 182 -4.50 -28.39 -35.05
N CYS A 183 -3.44 -27.60 -34.85
CA CYS A 183 -2.08 -28.12 -35.02
C CYS A 183 -1.53 -28.70 -33.71
N PRO A 184 -0.99 -29.94 -33.72
CA PRO A 184 -0.37 -30.57 -32.57
C PRO A 184 0.96 -29.93 -32.14
N CYS A 185 1.38 -28.85 -32.79
CA CYS A 185 2.59 -28.11 -32.43
C CYS A 185 2.53 -27.42 -31.05
N LEU A 186 1.37 -27.43 -30.38
CA LEU A 186 1.20 -27.03 -28.97
C LEU A 186 0.70 -28.18 -28.07
N GLU A 187 0.47 -29.40 -28.58
CA GLU A 187 -0.01 -30.54 -27.76
C GLU A 187 0.99 -30.99 -26.68
N TRP A 188 2.27 -30.66 -26.86
CA TRP A 188 3.35 -30.90 -25.88
C TRP A 188 3.51 -29.73 -24.89
N LEU A 189 2.84 -28.59 -25.16
CA LEU A 189 2.72 -27.42 -24.28
C LEU A 189 1.43 -27.51 -23.45
N LYS A 190 1.13 -28.70 -22.91
CA LYS A 190 0.09 -28.85 -21.87
C LYS A 190 0.54 -28.06 -20.64
N LEU A 191 0.03 -26.82 -20.54
CA LEU A 191 -0.02 -25.99 -19.33
C LEU A 191 -0.94 -26.65 -18.30
#